data_AF-A0A535XWG6-F1
#
_entry.id   AF-A0A535XWG6-F1
#
_cell.length_a   1.000
_cell.length_b   1.000
_cell.length_c   1.000
_cell.angle_alpha   90.00
_cell.angle_beta   90.00
_cell.angle_gamma   90.00
#
_symmetry.space_group_name_H-M   'P 1'
#
loop_
_entity.id
_entity.type
_entity.pdbx_description
1 polymer ?
#
loop_
_entity_poly.entity_id
_entity_poly.type
_entity_poly.pdbx_seq_one_letter_code
_entity_poly.pdbx_strand_id
1 'polypeptide(L)'
;MLQAQAAPAPEAIRTRLIVEPPRAVRQSVLPAEDDQRAEAAAAVAGIPPALLRQFGATIRQTHERARVVVIDVPADRQAALVEALAAIGIPARPPNPVQPMLNESVPLLNIPAVWRAGFDGSGIRVAIVDTGIDAGHPDFTGRVAAHSDFSGVGNRDDVGHGTHVAGIVAGGGAVYRGVAPRATLVIAKALSAAGGTEDAVLAAMSWASRQDVRVMNLSLGGPGSPTSPLAREVDALVADGIIVCVAAGNSGPTARTISSPGDAKSALTVGAADKESALAFYSSRGPVPGVRYGKPDLVAIGGGVTQGAACAYGTGVASARAQALAKDPCAVAPQYVRMSGTSMATPHVTGVCALLLQAISDDRASVATHSTRVRRALISSARTMRGTTKSETGAGLVDAERAFAQLRTKRRVAA
;
A
#
# COMPACT_ATOMS: atom_id res chain seq x y z
N MET A 1 -10.46 -57.70 18.62
CA MET A 1 -9.62 -56.68 19.27
C MET A 1 -9.06 -55.78 18.17
N LEU A 2 -9.63 -54.58 17.99
CA LEU A 2 -9.03 -53.57 17.11
C LEU A 2 -7.76 -53.04 17.77
N GLN A 3 -6.61 -53.26 17.12
CA GLN A 3 -5.36 -52.61 17.48
C GLN A 3 -5.46 -51.13 17.12
N ALA A 4 -5.30 -50.26 18.11
CA ALA A 4 -5.13 -48.83 17.90
C ALA A 4 -3.79 -48.62 17.14
N GLN A 5 -3.87 -48.11 15.92
CA GLN A 5 -2.70 -47.61 15.21
C GLN A 5 -2.14 -46.41 15.97
N ALA A 6 -0.87 -46.50 16.36
CA ALA A 6 -0.15 -45.38 16.96
C ALA A 6 -0.12 -44.21 15.97
N ALA A 7 -0.45 -43.01 16.44
CA ALA A 7 -0.32 -41.80 15.65
C ALA A 7 1.14 -41.62 15.18
N PRO A 8 1.38 -41.15 13.93
CA PRO A 8 2.74 -40.87 13.47
C PRO A 8 3.38 -39.81 14.36
N ALA A 9 4.65 -40.00 14.71
CA ALA A 9 5.42 -39.04 15.49
C ALA A 9 5.40 -37.67 14.79
N PRO A 10 5.29 -36.56 15.54
CA PRO A 10 5.29 -35.23 14.95
C PRO A 10 6.58 -35.01 14.15
N GLU A 11 6.42 -34.62 12.89
CA GLU A 11 7.52 -34.32 11.98
C GLU A 11 8.40 -33.22 12.62
N ALA A 12 9.71 -33.48 12.73
CA ALA A 12 10.63 -32.55 13.37
C ALA A 12 10.59 -31.20 12.64
N ILE A 13 10.34 -30.12 13.38
CA ILE A 13 10.29 -28.75 12.82
C ILE A 13 11.61 -28.49 12.10
N ARG A 14 11.57 -28.20 10.80
CA ARG A 14 12.74 -27.87 9.99
C ARG A 14 12.86 -26.36 9.82
N THR A 15 14.08 -25.84 9.93
CA THR A 15 14.44 -24.45 9.61
C THR A 15 15.35 -24.42 8.38
N ARG A 16 15.71 -23.22 7.93
CA ARG A 16 16.49 -23.01 6.70
C ARG A 16 17.81 -22.34 6.99
N LEU A 17 18.83 -22.63 6.19
CA LEU A 17 20.07 -21.87 6.14
C LEU A 17 20.36 -21.45 4.70
N ILE A 18 20.86 -20.24 4.53
CA ILE A 18 21.52 -19.77 3.30
C ILE A 18 23.01 -20.00 3.51
N VAL A 19 23.60 -20.83 2.66
CA VAL A 19 25.01 -21.22 2.70
C VAL A 19 25.73 -20.59 1.52
N GLU A 20 26.88 -19.98 1.77
CA GLU A 20 27.79 -19.41 0.75
C GLU A 20 28.93 -20.41 0.52
N PRO A 21 28.83 -21.28 -0.49
CA PRO A 21 29.82 -22.33 -0.71
C PRO A 21 31.17 -21.75 -1.19
N PRO A 22 32.29 -22.43 -0.90
CA PRO A 22 33.64 -21.95 -1.23
C PRO A 22 33.94 -21.97 -2.73
N ARG A 23 33.14 -22.66 -3.54
CA ARG A 23 33.25 -22.70 -5.01
C ARG A 23 31.92 -22.28 -5.63
N ALA A 24 31.99 -21.78 -6.87
CA ALA A 24 30.81 -21.34 -7.61
C ALA A 24 29.79 -22.48 -7.75
N VAL A 25 28.54 -22.18 -7.39
CA VAL A 25 27.38 -23.01 -7.74
C VAL A 25 27.22 -22.94 -9.25
N ARG A 26 27.34 -24.08 -9.94
CA ARG A 26 27.33 -24.14 -11.42
C ARG A 26 25.95 -24.33 -12.03
N GLN A 27 24.96 -24.61 -11.20
CA GLN A 27 23.60 -24.89 -11.65
C GLN A 27 22.60 -24.45 -10.59
N SER A 28 21.56 -23.74 -11.02
CA SER A 28 20.40 -23.49 -10.18
C SER A 28 19.45 -24.69 -10.23
N VAL A 29 19.04 -25.18 -9.06
CA VAL A 29 18.07 -26.27 -8.91
C VAL A 29 17.01 -25.80 -7.92
N LEU A 30 15.74 -25.81 -8.31
CA LEU A 30 14.61 -25.27 -7.52
C LEU A 30 14.03 -26.32 -6.55
N PRO A 31 13.28 -25.90 -5.50
CA PRO A 31 12.63 -26.83 -4.59
C PRO A 31 11.59 -27.69 -5.33
N ALA A 32 11.70 -29.01 -5.21
CA ALA A 32 10.92 -30.04 -5.93
C ALA A 32 11.43 -30.43 -7.33
N GLU A 33 12.59 -29.92 -7.76
CA GLU A 33 13.35 -30.54 -8.85
C GLU A 33 14.15 -31.77 -8.33
N ASP A 34 14.99 -32.35 -9.18
CA ASP A 34 15.82 -33.51 -8.86
C ASP A 34 16.77 -33.25 -7.67
N ASP A 35 16.45 -33.85 -6.52
CA ASP A 35 17.22 -33.74 -5.28
C ASP A 35 18.67 -34.25 -5.44
N GLN A 36 18.91 -35.29 -6.24
CA GLN A 36 20.26 -35.80 -6.48
C GLN A 36 21.09 -34.78 -7.27
N ARG A 37 20.45 -34.06 -8.19
CA ARG A 37 21.08 -32.97 -8.94
C ARG A 37 21.41 -31.79 -8.03
N ALA A 38 20.53 -31.44 -7.10
CA ALA A 38 20.78 -30.39 -6.11
C ALA A 38 21.94 -30.75 -5.17
N GLU A 39 21.99 -32.00 -4.71
CA GLU A 39 23.09 -32.54 -3.89
C GLU A 39 24.42 -32.55 -4.65
N ALA A 40 24.43 -33.01 -5.91
CA ALA A 40 25.62 -33.00 -6.74
C ALA A 40 26.15 -31.58 -6.97
N ALA A 41 25.25 -30.62 -7.26
CA ALA A 41 25.61 -29.22 -7.43
C ALA A 41 26.20 -28.61 -6.14
N ALA A 42 25.62 -28.93 -4.97
CA ALA A 42 26.13 -28.48 -3.67
C ALA A 42 27.50 -29.10 -3.32
N ALA A 43 27.70 -30.39 -3.62
CA ALA A 43 28.96 -31.09 -3.41
C ALA A 43 30.09 -30.51 -4.28
N VAL A 44 29.81 -30.22 -5.56
CA VAL A 44 30.75 -29.54 -6.47
C VAL A 44 31.09 -28.13 -5.97
N ALA A 45 30.11 -27.43 -5.40
CA ALA A 45 30.30 -26.13 -4.77
C ALA A 45 31.14 -26.20 -3.47
N GLY A 46 31.37 -27.40 -2.93
CA GLY A 46 32.25 -27.63 -1.78
C GLY A 46 31.52 -27.74 -0.44
N ILE A 47 30.21 -27.99 -0.43
CA ILE A 47 29.46 -28.31 0.79
C ILE A 47 29.63 -29.81 1.09
N PRO A 48 30.20 -30.22 2.24
CA PRO A 48 30.47 -31.64 2.51
C PRO A 48 29.18 -32.44 2.75
N PRO A 49 28.86 -33.46 1.92
CA PRO A 49 27.64 -34.26 2.09
C PRO A 49 27.61 -35.05 3.41
N ALA A 50 28.78 -35.46 3.91
CA ALA A 50 28.90 -36.14 5.20
C ALA A 50 28.46 -35.24 6.37
N LEU A 51 28.77 -33.95 6.30
CA LEU A 51 28.37 -32.96 7.29
C LEU A 51 26.86 -32.75 7.27
N LEU A 52 26.26 -32.62 6.08
CA LEU A 52 24.81 -32.50 5.95
C LEU A 52 24.08 -33.72 6.54
N ARG A 53 24.56 -34.93 6.24
CA ARG A 53 24.01 -36.18 6.82
C ARG A 53 24.13 -36.24 8.34
N GLN A 54 25.27 -35.83 8.90
CA GLN A 54 25.48 -35.77 10.36
C GLN A 54 24.42 -34.91 11.06
N PHE A 55 24.04 -33.78 10.45
CA PHE A 55 23.04 -32.87 11.01
C PHE A 55 21.62 -33.12 10.50
N GLY A 56 21.39 -34.15 9.67
CA GLY A 56 20.08 -34.42 9.08
C GLY A 56 19.58 -33.32 8.14
N ALA A 57 20.50 -32.54 7.56
CA ALA A 57 20.22 -31.46 6.63
C ALA A 57 20.11 -31.98 5.19
N THR A 58 19.26 -31.35 4.40
CA THR A 58 19.02 -31.67 2.99
C THR A 58 19.14 -30.42 2.13
N ILE A 59 19.58 -30.58 0.89
CA ILE A 59 19.63 -29.45 -0.06
C ILE A 59 18.20 -29.17 -0.53
N ARG A 60 17.75 -27.92 -0.34
CA ARG A 60 16.42 -27.48 -0.80
C ARG A 60 16.48 -26.91 -2.21
N GLN A 61 17.52 -26.14 -2.50
CA GLN A 61 17.72 -25.46 -3.78
C GLN A 61 19.15 -24.91 -3.90
N THR A 62 19.63 -24.75 -5.11
CA THR A 62 20.91 -24.11 -5.44
C THR A 62 20.66 -22.90 -6.35
N HIS A 63 21.49 -21.87 -6.23
CA HIS A 63 21.37 -20.63 -7.03
C HIS A 63 22.73 -20.25 -7.62
N GLU A 64 22.87 -20.43 -8.94
CA GLU A 64 24.09 -20.12 -9.68
C GLU A 64 24.44 -18.63 -9.60
N ARG A 65 23.50 -17.75 -9.97
CA ARG A 65 23.76 -16.29 -10.06
C ARG A 65 24.03 -15.66 -8.69
N ALA A 66 23.32 -16.11 -7.67
CA ALA A 66 23.47 -15.61 -6.31
C ALA A 66 24.61 -16.29 -5.55
N ARG A 67 25.20 -17.36 -6.10
CA ARG A 67 26.26 -18.17 -5.49
C ARG A 67 25.89 -18.65 -4.08
N VAL A 68 24.67 -19.15 -3.90
CA VAL A 68 24.19 -19.65 -2.62
C VAL A 68 23.51 -21.01 -2.76
N VAL A 69 23.53 -21.78 -1.68
CA VAL A 69 22.76 -23.00 -1.51
C VAL A 69 21.82 -22.83 -0.32
N VAL A 70 20.55 -23.20 -0.48
CA VAL A 70 19.59 -23.18 0.63
C VAL A 70 19.39 -24.61 1.10
N ILE A 71 19.56 -24.83 2.41
CA ILE A 71 19.41 -26.15 3.03
C ILE A 71 18.28 -26.13 4.06
N ASP A 72 17.52 -27.22 4.13
CA ASP A 72 16.55 -27.49 5.19
C ASP A 72 17.27 -28.31 6.28
N VAL A 73 17.16 -27.92 7.55
CA VAL A 73 17.83 -28.55 8.70
C VAL A 73 16.85 -28.70 9.86
N PRO A 74 16.89 -29.77 10.67
CA PRO A 74 16.12 -29.82 11.93
C PRO A 74 16.42 -28.60 12.80
N ALA A 75 15.37 -27.96 13.35
CA ALA A 75 15.48 -26.70 14.05
C ALA A 75 16.46 -26.75 15.24
N ASP A 76 16.44 -27.87 15.97
CA ASP A 76 17.31 -28.18 17.10
C ASP A 76 18.79 -28.33 16.71
N ARG A 77 19.09 -28.54 15.42
CA ARG A 77 20.44 -28.77 14.89
C ARG A 77 21.00 -27.61 14.08
N GLN A 78 20.20 -26.57 13.84
CA GLN A 78 20.58 -25.44 12.99
C GLN A 78 21.83 -24.71 13.50
N ALA A 79 21.90 -24.38 14.80
CA ALA A 79 23.02 -23.65 15.38
C ALA A 79 24.33 -24.44 15.27
N ALA A 80 24.30 -25.73 15.62
CA ALA A 80 25.47 -26.60 15.57
C ALA A 80 25.97 -26.82 14.12
N LEU A 81 25.06 -26.89 13.14
CA LEU A 81 25.46 -26.97 11.73
C LEU A 81 26.11 -25.66 11.25
N VAL A 82 25.63 -24.49 11.69
CA VAL A 82 26.25 -23.20 11.37
C VAL A 82 27.68 -23.14 11.91
N GLU A 83 27.91 -23.55 13.17
CA GLU A 83 29.25 -23.59 13.76
C GLU A 83 30.18 -24.55 13.02
N ALA A 84 29.69 -25.74 12.67
CA ALA A 84 30.48 -26.74 11.96
C ALA A 84 30.85 -26.30 10.53
N LEU A 85 29.95 -25.59 9.83
CA LEU A 85 30.24 -24.97 8.53
C LEU A 85 31.25 -23.83 8.67
N ALA A 86 31.12 -23.00 9.71
CA ALA A 86 32.05 -21.90 9.98
C ALA A 86 33.48 -22.40 10.28
N ALA A 87 33.61 -23.52 11.01
CA ALA A 87 34.91 -24.13 11.33
C ALA A 87 35.72 -24.58 10.09
N ILE A 88 35.03 -24.85 8.98
CA ILE A 88 35.64 -25.19 7.69
C ILE A 88 35.59 -24.03 6.68
N GLY A 89 35.28 -22.81 7.14
CA GLY A 89 35.30 -21.60 6.33
C GLY A 89 34.11 -21.45 5.38
N ILE A 90 32.97 -22.08 5.67
CA ILE A 90 31.74 -21.96 4.88
C ILE A 90 30.73 -21.09 5.64
N PRO A 91 30.48 -19.84 5.21
CA PRO A 91 29.49 -18.99 5.84
C PRO A 91 28.08 -19.58 5.67
N ALA A 92 27.33 -19.66 6.77
CA ALA A 92 25.95 -20.06 6.77
C ALA A 92 25.15 -19.22 7.77
N ARG A 93 23.95 -18.78 7.39
CA ARG A 93 23.06 -18.04 8.28
C ARG A 93 21.59 -18.40 8.00
N PRO A 94 20.69 -18.24 8.99
CA PRO A 94 19.26 -18.27 8.71
C PRO A 94 18.88 -17.24 7.63
N PRO A 95 17.90 -17.54 6.76
CA PRO A 95 17.28 -16.52 5.93
C PRO A 95 16.76 -15.38 6.79
N ASN A 96 16.98 -14.15 6.34
CA ASN A 96 16.37 -13.00 7.01
C ASN A 96 14.86 -13.06 6.81
N PRO A 97 14.04 -12.66 7.81
CA PRO A 97 12.61 -12.50 7.60
C PRO A 97 12.37 -11.47 6.51
N VAL A 98 11.53 -11.82 5.53
CA VAL A 98 11.02 -10.90 4.51
C VAL A 98 9.51 -10.80 4.69
N GLN A 99 8.98 -9.60 4.55
CA GLN A 99 7.62 -9.24 4.90
C GLN A 99 6.84 -8.54 3.78
N PRO A 100 5.51 -8.68 3.74
CA PRO A 100 4.67 -8.16 2.67
C PRO A 100 4.26 -6.67 2.82
N MET A 101 4.85 -5.79 2.00
CA MET A 101 4.81 -4.30 2.06
C MET A 101 3.54 -3.48 1.68
N LEU A 102 2.40 -3.77 2.30
CA LEU A 102 1.41 -2.75 2.73
C LEU A 102 1.36 -2.73 4.28
N ASN A 103 1.96 -3.75 4.92
CA ASN A 103 2.20 -3.85 6.35
C ASN A 103 3.20 -2.82 6.90
N GLU A 104 3.87 -2.02 6.07
CA GLU A 104 4.78 -0.95 6.51
C GLU A 104 4.13 0.43 6.39
N SER A 105 3.53 0.74 5.24
CA SER A 105 2.95 2.08 5.00
C SER A 105 1.80 2.38 5.95
N VAL A 106 0.97 1.37 6.29
CA VAL A 106 -0.15 1.53 7.21
C VAL A 106 0.32 1.80 8.66
N PRO A 107 1.24 1.01 9.25
CA PRO A 107 1.82 1.36 10.56
C PRO A 107 2.60 2.67 10.59
N LEU A 108 3.29 3.06 9.52
CA LEU A 108 4.04 4.32 9.46
C LEU A 108 3.14 5.56 9.65
N LEU A 109 1.84 5.44 9.33
CA LEU A 109 0.84 6.49 9.52
C LEU A 109 0.05 6.32 10.84
N ASN A 110 0.50 5.45 11.74
CA ASN A 110 -0.12 5.15 13.04
C ASN A 110 -1.59 4.67 12.96
N ILE A 111 -1.97 4.06 11.84
CA ILE A 111 -3.32 3.53 11.61
C ILE A 111 -3.69 2.37 12.57
N PRO A 112 -2.80 1.42 12.92
CA PRO A 112 -3.14 0.32 13.82
C PRO A 112 -3.68 0.76 15.20
N ALA A 113 -3.35 1.96 15.68
CA ALA A 113 -3.93 2.50 16.91
C ALA A 113 -5.44 2.77 16.77
N VAL A 114 -5.87 3.26 15.61
CA VAL A 114 -7.28 3.52 15.31
C VAL A 114 -8.06 2.21 15.16
N TRP A 115 -7.45 1.20 14.53
CA TRP A 115 -8.01 -0.17 14.47
C TRP A 115 -8.18 -0.79 15.85
N ARG A 116 -7.17 -0.70 16.72
CA ARG A 116 -7.27 -1.19 18.11
C ARG A 116 -8.38 -0.48 18.90
N ALA A 117 -8.74 0.74 18.51
CA ALA A 117 -9.87 1.47 19.08
C ALA A 117 -11.24 1.04 18.52
N GLY A 118 -11.28 0.05 17.61
CA GLY A 118 -12.51 -0.54 17.06
C GLY A 118 -13.00 0.10 15.77
N PHE A 119 -12.21 0.97 15.13
CA PHE A 119 -12.59 1.64 13.90
C PHE A 119 -11.83 1.05 12.71
N ASP A 120 -12.55 0.55 11.72
CA ASP A 120 -12.03 -0.16 10.55
C ASP A 120 -12.69 0.32 9.24
N GLY A 121 -13.50 1.37 9.29
CA GLY A 121 -14.24 1.95 8.17
C GLY A 121 -15.63 1.39 7.97
N SER A 122 -16.09 0.45 8.82
CA SER A 122 -17.44 -0.11 8.72
C SER A 122 -18.51 0.98 8.69
N GLY A 123 -19.47 0.84 7.77
CA GLY A 123 -20.57 1.79 7.59
C GLY A 123 -20.21 3.05 6.77
N ILE A 124 -18.94 3.24 6.38
CA ILE A 124 -18.54 4.36 5.54
C ILE A 124 -18.42 3.92 4.08
N ARG A 125 -19.07 4.67 3.18
CA ARG A 125 -18.94 4.51 1.73
C ARG A 125 -17.87 5.45 1.17
N VAL A 126 -16.99 4.91 0.34
CA VAL A 126 -15.88 5.62 -0.28
C VAL A 126 -15.96 5.46 -1.80
N ALA A 127 -15.97 6.59 -2.51
CA ALA A 127 -15.86 6.62 -3.97
C ALA A 127 -14.39 6.55 -4.41
N ILE A 128 -14.10 5.69 -5.40
CA ILE A 128 -12.84 5.66 -6.13
C ILE A 128 -13.14 6.04 -7.58
N VAL A 129 -12.66 7.21 -8.02
CA VAL A 129 -12.76 7.65 -9.42
C VAL A 129 -11.42 7.41 -10.09
N ASP A 130 -11.32 6.34 -10.89
CA ASP A 130 -10.03 5.85 -11.39
C ASP A 130 -10.20 4.98 -12.66
N THR A 131 -9.33 4.01 -12.88
CA THR A 131 -9.31 3.07 -14.02
C THR A 131 -10.24 1.87 -13.83
N GLY A 132 -11.00 1.82 -12.73
CA GLY A 132 -11.95 0.76 -12.42
C GLY A 132 -11.51 -0.11 -11.24
N ILE A 133 -12.07 -1.30 -11.13
CA ILE A 133 -11.65 -2.31 -10.14
C ILE A 133 -11.68 -3.73 -10.72
N ASP A 134 -10.75 -4.57 -10.29
CA ASP A 134 -10.87 -6.02 -10.40
C ASP A 134 -11.72 -6.55 -9.23
N ALA A 135 -13.04 -6.51 -9.40
CA ALA A 135 -13.99 -6.93 -8.37
C ALA A 135 -13.89 -8.42 -8.01
N GLY A 136 -13.22 -9.24 -8.84
CA GLY A 136 -12.96 -10.65 -8.56
C GLY A 136 -11.83 -10.88 -7.56
N HIS A 137 -11.05 -9.85 -7.23
CA HIS A 137 -9.96 -9.96 -6.26
C HIS A 137 -10.50 -10.28 -4.85
N PRO A 138 -9.96 -11.30 -4.13
CA PRO A 138 -10.48 -11.75 -2.84
C PRO A 138 -10.63 -10.64 -1.80
N ASP A 139 -9.70 -9.68 -1.77
CA ASP A 139 -9.70 -8.53 -0.86
C ASP A 139 -10.93 -7.62 -0.97
N PHE A 140 -11.71 -7.69 -2.07
CA PHE A 140 -12.92 -6.88 -2.26
C PHE A 140 -14.23 -7.66 -2.12
N THR A 141 -14.18 -8.93 -1.67
CA THR A 141 -15.37 -9.76 -1.51
C THR A 141 -16.43 -9.05 -0.66
N GLY A 142 -17.61 -8.79 -1.26
CA GLY A 142 -18.72 -8.11 -0.59
C GLY A 142 -18.48 -6.62 -0.27
N ARG A 143 -17.50 -5.97 -0.92
CA ARG A 143 -17.14 -4.56 -0.65
C ARG A 143 -17.64 -3.56 -1.65
N VAL A 144 -17.82 -3.95 -2.91
CA VAL A 144 -18.23 -3.04 -3.97
C VAL A 144 -19.75 -2.92 -3.95
N ALA A 145 -20.27 -1.76 -3.55
CA ALA A 145 -21.72 -1.50 -3.51
C ALA A 145 -22.26 -1.00 -4.85
N ALA A 146 -21.46 -0.25 -5.59
CA ALA A 146 -21.84 0.27 -6.90
C ALA A 146 -20.61 0.37 -7.80
N HIS A 147 -20.81 0.16 -9.09
CA HIS A 147 -19.76 0.18 -10.11
C HIS A 147 -20.33 0.68 -11.44
N SER A 148 -19.72 1.71 -12.04
CA SER A 148 -20.12 2.23 -13.35
C SER A 148 -18.92 2.73 -14.15
N ASP A 149 -18.99 2.58 -15.47
CA ASP A 149 -18.01 3.09 -16.43
C ASP A 149 -18.47 4.40 -17.09
N PHE A 150 -17.53 5.34 -17.17
CA PHE A 150 -17.62 6.64 -17.81
C PHE A 150 -16.48 6.86 -18.80
N SER A 151 -15.53 5.92 -18.89
CA SER A 151 -14.44 5.92 -19.86
C SER A 151 -14.86 5.40 -21.25
N GLY A 152 -15.97 4.67 -21.33
CA GLY A 152 -16.54 4.15 -22.58
C GLY A 152 -15.87 2.88 -23.09
N VAL A 153 -14.96 2.27 -22.32
CA VAL A 153 -14.23 1.05 -22.70
C VAL A 153 -14.62 -0.18 -21.86
N GLY A 154 -15.67 -0.06 -21.04
CA GLY A 154 -16.24 -1.14 -20.25
C GLY A 154 -15.78 -1.14 -18.79
N ASN A 155 -16.50 -1.87 -17.95
CA ASN A 155 -16.37 -1.82 -16.48
C ASN A 155 -15.11 -2.49 -15.91
N ARG A 156 -14.22 -3.10 -16.69
CA ARG A 156 -13.05 -3.80 -16.12
C ARG A 156 -11.93 -2.81 -15.81
N ASP A 157 -11.13 -3.12 -14.80
CA ASP A 157 -9.84 -2.47 -14.64
C ASP A 157 -8.81 -3.09 -15.61
N ASP A 158 -8.69 -2.45 -16.76
CA ASP A 158 -7.78 -2.80 -17.85
C ASP A 158 -6.38 -2.19 -17.69
N VAL A 159 -6.18 -1.37 -16.66
CA VAL A 159 -4.89 -0.73 -16.35
C VAL A 159 -4.28 -1.30 -15.07
N GLY A 160 -5.11 -1.52 -14.04
CA GLY A 160 -4.74 -2.05 -12.73
C GLY A 160 -4.49 -1.00 -11.65
N HIS A 161 -4.44 0.29 -12.01
CA HIS A 161 -4.17 1.37 -11.07
C HIS A 161 -5.32 1.56 -10.06
N GLY A 162 -6.57 1.49 -10.52
CA GLY A 162 -7.76 1.68 -9.68
C GLY A 162 -7.93 0.56 -8.67
N THR A 163 -7.63 -0.68 -9.07
CA THR A 163 -7.55 -1.84 -8.18
C THR A 163 -6.51 -1.66 -7.09
N HIS A 164 -5.33 -1.14 -7.43
CA HIS A 164 -4.27 -0.87 -6.45
C HIS A 164 -4.70 0.20 -5.44
N VAL A 165 -5.26 1.31 -5.93
CA VAL A 165 -5.80 2.41 -5.13
C VAL A 165 -6.91 1.92 -4.20
N ALA A 166 -7.89 1.17 -4.71
CA ALA A 166 -8.97 0.59 -3.93
C ALA A 166 -8.46 -0.36 -2.85
N GLY A 167 -7.41 -1.15 -3.14
CA GLY A 167 -6.75 -2.03 -2.18
C GLY A 167 -6.09 -1.26 -1.02
N ILE A 168 -5.48 -0.10 -1.29
CA ILE A 168 -4.89 0.74 -0.23
C ILE A 168 -5.99 1.27 0.69
N VAL A 169 -7.14 1.65 0.13
CA VAL A 169 -8.27 2.15 0.94
C VAL A 169 -8.91 1.01 1.75
N ALA A 170 -9.38 -0.05 1.08
CA ALA A 170 -10.30 -1.01 1.69
C ALA A 170 -9.98 -2.49 1.39
N GLY A 171 -8.74 -2.80 0.99
CA GLY A 171 -8.32 -4.18 0.78
C GLY A 171 -8.44 -5.02 2.05
N GLY A 172 -9.24 -6.09 1.99
CA GLY A 172 -9.49 -7.01 3.11
C GLY A 172 -8.38 -8.03 3.36
N GLY A 173 -7.26 -7.96 2.65
CA GLY A 173 -6.16 -8.92 2.74
C GLY A 173 -5.65 -9.10 4.17
N ALA A 174 -5.28 -10.34 4.51
CA ALA A 174 -4.65 -10.63 5.81
C ALA A 174 -3.26 -9.98 5.93
N VAL A 175 -2.61 -9.87 4.79
CA VAL A 175 -1.21 -9.49 4.64
C VAL A 175 -1.10 -8.04 4.16
N TYR A 176 -1.73 -7.73 3.03
CA TYR A 176 -1.80 -6.37 2.50
C TYR A 176 -3.18 -5.78 2.82
N ARG A 177 -3.35 -5.34 4.07
CA ARG A 177 -4.62 -4.80 4.58
C ARG A 177 -4.76 -3.30 4.37
N GLY A 178 -5.75 -2.88 3.57
CA GLY A 178 -6.08 -1.48 3.35
C GLY A 178 -6.38 -0.72 4.65
N VAL A 179 -6.29 0.60 4.62
CA VAL A 179 -6.42 1.48 5.80
C VAL A 179 -7.78 1.38 6.48
N ALA A 180 -8.85 1.33 5.71
CA ALA A 180 -10.24 1.18 6.14
C ALA A 180 -10.79 -0.14 5.57
N PRO A 181 -10.31 -1.30 6.06
CA PRO A 181 -10.56 -2.61 5.44
C PRO A 181 -12.04 -3.01 5.49
N ARG A 182 -12.87 -2.28 6.25
CA ARG A 182 -14.32 -2.42 6.26
C ARG A 182 -15.16 -1.30 5.66
N ALA A 183 -14.54 -0.33 5.00
CA ALA A 183 -15.26 0.60 4.14
C ALA A 183 -15.95 -0.12 2.97
N THR A 184 -17.05 0.46 2.52
CA THR A 184 -17.78 0.04 1.32
C THR A 184 -17.31 0.88 0.13
N LEU A 185 -17.04 0.25 -1.01
CA LEU A 185 -16.48 0.91 -2.19
C LEU A 185 -17.58 1.22 -3.21
N VAL A 186 -17.51 2.43 -3.77
CA VAL A 186 -18.23 2.87 -4.96
C VAL A 186 -17.19 3.14 -6.04
N ILE A 187 -17.25 2.41 -7.15
CA ILE A 187 -16.22 2.46 -8.18
C ILE A 187 -16.76 3.19 -9.40
N ALA A 188 -16.14 4.31 -9.76
CA ALA A 188 -16.48 5.06 -10.95
C ALA A 188 -15.26 5.05 -11.89
N LYS A 189 -15.31 4.22 -12.93
CA LYS A 189 -14.23 4.16 -13.92
C LYS A 189 -14.32 5.37 -14.83
N ALA A 190 -13.34 6.25 -14.77
CA ALA A 190 -13.22 7.45 -15.60
C ALA A 190 -11.96 7.45 -16.48
N LEU A 191 -11.03 6.52 -16.22
CA LEU A 191 -9.75 6.41 -16.91
C LEU A 191 -9.65 5.03 -17.60
N SER A 192 -8.88 4.99 -18.68
CA SER A 192 -8.53 3.79 -19.44
C SER A 192 -7.01 3.74 -19.68
N ALA A 193 -6.53 2.74 -20.40
CA ALA A 193 -5.14 2.69 -20.85
C ALA A 193 -4.74 3.90 -21.72
N ALA A 194 -5.70 4.55 -22.40
CA ALA A 194 -5.47 5.78 -23.16
C ALA A 194 -5.47 7.05 -22.28
N GLY A 195 -5.59 6.91 -20.95
CA GLY A 195 -5.87 7.99 -20.03
C GLY A 195 -7.38 8.21 -19.89
N GLY A 196 -7.78 9.42 -19.51
CA GLY A 196 -9.18 9.82 -19.51
C GLY A 196 -9.34 11.32 -19.67
N THR A 197 -10.58 11.75 -19.78
CA THR A 197 -10.94 13.11 -20.16
C THR A 197 -11.64 13.83 -19.01
N GLU A 198 -11.58 15.16 -19.03
CA GLU A 198 -12.18 16.01 -17.98
C GLU A 198 -13.68 15.73 -17.80
N ASP A 199 -14.42 15.56 -18.90
CA ASP A 199 -15.86 15.28 -18.91
C ASP A 199 -16.20 13.91 -18.32
N ALA A 200 -15.42 12.87 -18.63
CA ALA A 200 -15.60 11.54 -18.06
C ALA A 200 -15.39 11.54 -16.54
N VAL A 201 -14.38 12.28 -16.06
CA VAL A 201 -14.10 12.43 -14.62
C VAL A 201 -15.23 13.21 -13.93
N LEU A 202 -15.71 14.31 -14.53
CA LEU A 202 -16.86 15.06 -14.01
C LEU A 202 -18.12 14.19 -13.93
N ALA A 203 -18.43 13.42 -14.97
CA ALA A 203 -19.58 12.52 -14.99
C ALA A 203 -19.47 11.45 -13.90
N ALA A 204 -18.28 10.87 -13.74
CA ALA A 204 -17.99 9.88 -12.71
C ALA A 204 -18.12 10.44 -11.28
N MET A 205 -17.57 11.64 -11.02
CA MET A 205 -17.71 12.33 -9.74
C MET A 205 -19.17 12.62 -9.41
N SER A 206 -19.91 13.17 -10.39
CA SER A 206 -21.32 13.48 -10.25
C SER A 206 -22.16 12.23 -9.95
N TRP A 207 -21.91 11.12 -10.65
CA TRP A 207 -22.60 9.87 -10.38
C TRP A 207 -22.26 9.29 -9.00
N ALA A 208 -20.97 9.30 -8.64
CA ALA A 208 -20.49 8.73 -7.39
C ALA A 208 -20.99 9.50 -6.16
N SER A 209 -21.12 10.84 -6.25
CA SER A 209 -21.65 11.66 -5.15
C SER A 209 -23.10 11.30 -4.77
N ARG A 210 -23.88 10.78 -5.72
CA ARG A 210 -25.25 10.30 -5.51
C ARG A 210 -25.34 8.88 -4.91
N GLN A 211 -24.21 8.23 -4.64
CA GLN A 211 -24.16 6.87 -4.08
C GLN A 211 -24.00 6.85 -2.54
N ASP A 212 -24.35 7.94 -1.85
CA ASP A 212 -24.23 8.10 -0.39
C ASP A 212 -22.78 7.94 0.11
N VAL A 213 -21.82 8.47 -0.65
CA VAL A 213 -20.40 8.43 -0.30
C VAL A 213 -20.04 9.57 0.65
N ARG A 214 -19.11 9.30 1.57
CA ARG A 214 -18.62 10.31 2.53
C ARG A 214 -17.22 10.79 2.21
N VAL A 215 -16.47 9.99 1.47
CA VAL A 215 -15.10 10.29 1.01
C VAL A 215 -15.00 9.91 -0.47
N MET A 216 -14.31 10.73 -1.26
CA MET A 216 -14.01 10.46 -2.66
C MET A 216 -12.51 10.57 -2.90
N ASN A 217 -11.93 9.57 -3.56
CA ASN A 217 -10.52 9.51 -3.91
C ASN A 217 -10.32 9.79 -5.40
N LEU A 218 -9.54 10.82 -5.70
CA LEU A 218 -9.08 11.18 -7.03
C LEU A 218 -7.56 10.98 -7.11
N SER A 219 -7.11 9.77 -7.41
CA SER A 219 -5.69 9.44 -7.63
C SER A 219 -5.27 9.76 -9.07
N LEU A 220 -5.67 10.93 -9.55
CA LEU A 220 -5.50 11.42 -10.91
C LEU A 220 -5.14 12.89 -10.90
N GLY A 221 -4.64 13.39 -12.02
CA GLY A 221 -4.33 14.79 -12.18
C GLY A 221 -4.00 15.13 -13.62
N GLY A 222 -4.19 16.39 -13.98
CA GLY A 222 -3.95 16.89 -15.32
C GLY A 222 -3.71 18.40 -15.34
N PRO A 223 -3.61 18.99 -16.54
CA PRO A 223 -3.55 20.44 -16.69
C PRO A 223 -4.84 21.08 -16.17
N GLY A 224 -4.73 22.30 -15.66
CA GLY A 224 -5.87 23.06 -15.17
C GLY A 224 -5.46 24.21 -14.27
N SER A 225 -6.45 24.77 -13.60
CA SER A 225 -6.30 25.88 -12.67
C SER A 225 -7.32 25.75 -11.54
N PRO A 226 -7.14 26.50 -10.43
CA PRO A 226 -8.11 26.54 -9.34
C PRO A 226 -9.56 26.90 -9.69
N THR A 227 -9.80 27.44 -10.88
CA THR A 227 -11.13 27.83 -11.36
C THR A 227 -11.64 26.92 -12.47
N SER A 228 -10.89 25.89 -12.85
CA SER A 228 -11.28 24.89 -13.84
C SER A 228 -12.55 24.13 -13.41
N PRO A 229 -13.35 23.60 -14.37
CA PRO A 229 -14.55 22.84 -14.06
C PRO A 229 -14.35 21.74 -13.01
N LEU A 230 -13.30 20.91 -13.14
CA LEU A 230 -12.98 19.89 -12.14
C LEU A 230 -12.70 20.48 -10.75
N ALA A 231 -11.95 21.58 -10.66
CA ALA A 231 -11.64 22.20 -9.37
C ALA A 231 -12.89 22.76 -8.68
N ARG A 232 -13.81 23.37 -9.44
CA ARG A 232 -15.10 23.84 -8.93
C ARG A 232 -16.00 22.70 -8.48
N GLU A 233 -16.02 21.59 -9.22
CA GLU A 233 -16.80 20.40 -8.83
C GLU A 233 -16.26 19.83 -7.51
N VAL A 234 -14.93 19.74 -7.35
CA VAL A 234 -14.32 19.35 -6.07
C VAL A 234 -14.75 20.30 -4.95
N ASP A 235 -14.69 21.62 -5.16
CA ASP A 235 -15.12 22.60 -4.17
C ASP A 235 -16.61 22.46 -3.80
N ALA A 236 -17.48 22.20 -4.78
CA ALA A 236 -18.91 21.98 -4.57
C ALA A 236 -19.19 20.71 -3.75
N LEU A 237 -18.57 19.58 -4.12
CA LEU A 237 -18.72 18.32 -3.38
C LEU A 237 -18.22 18.42 -1.93
N VAL A 238 -17.14 19.18 -1.70
CA VAL A 238 -16.66 19.44 -0.33
C VAL A 238 -17.65 20.32 0.44
N ALA A 239 -18.30 21.29 -0.20
CA ALA A 239 -19.36 22.09 0.42
C ALA A 239 -20.58 21.24 0.82
N ASP A 240 -20.92 20.22 0.02
CA ASP A 240 -21.95 19.22 0.33
C ASP A 240 -21.53 18.23 1.44
N GLY A 241 -20.27 18.33 1.90
CA GLY A 241 -19.74 17.55 3.00
C GLY A 241 -19.13 16.21 2.59
N ILE A 242 -18.81 16.01 1.32
CA ILE A 242 -17.98 14.89 0.86
C ILE A 242 -16.51 15.28 0.99
N ILE A 243 -15.70 14.50 1.71
CA ILE A 243 -14.26 14.75 1.74
C ILE A 243 -13.67 14.28 0.42
N VAL A 244 -13.11 15.20 -0.38
CA VAL A 244 -12.45 14.85 -1.65
C VAL A 244 -10.93 14.86 -1.47
N CYS A 245 -10.33 13.68 -1.46
CA CYS A 245 -8.89 13.46 -1.41
C CYS A 245 -8.32 13.41 -2.82
N VAL A 246 -7.34 14.27 -3.12
CA VAL A 246 -6.79 14.41 -4.48
C VAL A 246 -5.27 14.30 -4.46
N ALA A 247 -4.71 13.55 -5.42
CA ALA A 247 -3.27 13.48 -5.60
C ALA A 247 -2.68 14.85 -5.98
N ALA A 248 -1.54 15.21 -5.37
CA ALA A 248 -0.86 16.47 -5.67
C ALA A 248 -0.28 16.51 -7.10
N GLY A 249 0.09 15.35 -7.65
CA GLY A 249 0.80 15.20 -8.91
C GLY A 249 2.23 14.68 -8.72
N ASN A 250 2.81 14.18 -9.81
CA ASN A 250 4.15 13.57 -9.81
C ASN A 250 5.18 14.41 -10.61
N SER A 251 5.03 15.74 -10.61
CA SER A 251 5.84 16.67 -11.43
C SER A 251 6.84 17.48 -10.61
N GLY A 252 7.15 17.05 -9.38
CA GLY A 252 8.25 17.61 -8.59
C GLY A 252 9.63 17.36 -9.21
N PRO A 253 10.72 17.90 -8.62
CA PRO A 253 10.79 18.60 -7.34
C PRO A 253 10.65 20.13 -7.46
N THR A 254 10.38 20.67 -8.64
CA THR A 254 10.23 22.12 -8.83
C THR A 254 8.93 22.63 -8.21
N ALA A 255 8.92 23.91 -7.82
CA ALA A 255 7.74 24.59 -7.30
C ALA A 255 6.67 24.79 -8.40
N ARG A 256 5.42 25.04 -7.99
CA ARG A 256 4.27 25.30 -8.88
C ARG A 256 3.88 24.13 -9.78
N THR A 257 3.91 22.94 -9.22
CA THR A 257 3.69 21.68 -9.95
C THR A 257 2.45 20.92 -9.50
N ILE A 258 1.64 21.50 -8.60
CA ILE A 258 0.34 20.94 -8.20
C ILE A 258 -0.58 20.86 -9.41
N SER A 259 -1.05 19.65 -9.73
CA SER A 259 -1.97 19.40 -10.85
C SER A 259 -3.42 19.66 -10.47
N SER A 260 -4.27 19.90 -11.46
CA SER A 260 -5.73 19.94 -11.26
C SER A 260 -6.31 18.52 -11.21
N PRO A 261 -7.29 18.21 -10.34
CA PRO A 261 -7.99 19.12 -9.42
C PRO A 261 -7.37 19.25 -8.02
N GLY A 262 -6.12 18.83 -7.82
CA GLY A 262 -5.40 19.00 -6.56
C GLY A 262 -5.14 20.47 -6.20
N ASP A 263 -5.30 21.37 -7.15
CA ASP A 263 -5.23 22.82 -7.00
C ASP A 263 -6.53 23.45 -6.47
N ALA A 264 -7.64 22.71 -6.39
CA ALA A 264 -8.90 23.21 -5.84
C ALA A 264 -8.76 23.63 -4.37
N LYS A 265 -9.47 24.69 -3.96
CA LYS A 265 -9.31 25.32 -2.64
C LYS A 265 -9.64 24.36 -1.50
N SER A 266 -10.72 23.60 -1.66
CA SER A 266 -11.34 22.79 -0.61
C SER A 266 -10.92 21.32 -0.67
N ALA A 267 -10.26 20.90 -1.76
CA ALA A 267 -9.62 19.59 -1.87
C ALA A 267 -8.76 19.30 -0.63
N LEU A 268 -8.68 18.03 -0.25
CA LEU A 268 -7.61 17.54 0.62
C LEU A 268 -6.50 16.99 -0.28
N THR A 269 -5.54 17.85 -0.62
CA THR A 269 -4.50 17.55 -1.60
C THR A 269 -3.33 16.85 -0.93
N VAL A 270 -2.96 15.68 -1.44
CA VAL A 270 -2.02 14.75 -0.80
C VAL A 270 -0.74 14.61 -1.63
N GLY A 271 0.38 15.03 -1.05
CA GLY A 271 1.72 14.74 -1.57
C GLY A 271 2.25 13.38 -1.10
N ALA A 272 3.41 12.98 -1.61
CA ALA A 272 4.01 11.66 -1.35
C ALA A 272 5.32 11.75 -0.57
N ALA A 273 5.45 10.87 0.42
CA ALA A 273 6.70 10.54 1.09
C ALA A 273 7.06 9.06 0.86
N ASP A 274 8.33 8.71 1.04
CA ASP A 274 8.75 7.31 1.14
C ASP A 274 8.54 6.75 2.55
N LYS A 275 8.98 5.51 2.76
CA LYS A 275 8.78 4.79 4.02
C LYS A 275 9.72 5.25 5.13
N GLU A 276 10.80 5.92 4.77
CA GLU A 276 11.71 6.62 5.66
C GLU A 276 11.16 8.00 6.08
N SER A 277 9.94 8.34 5.65
CA SER A 277 9.30 9.63 5.89
C SER A 277 10.06 10.80 5.29
N ALA A 278 10.81 10.58 4.21
CA ALA A 278 11.39 11.63 3.38
C ALA A 278 10.42 12.01 2.26
N LEU A 279 10.40 13.30 1.90
CA LEU A 279 9.56 13.79 0.81
C LEU A 279 10.00 13.14 -0.50
N ALA A 280 9.07 12.56 -1.24
CA ALA A 280 9.39 11.97 -2.52
C ALA A 280 9.74 13.06 -3.54
N PHE A 281 10.85 12.87 -4.28
CA PHE A 281 11.32 13.90 -5.22
C PHE A 281 10.26 14.24 -6.28
N TYR A 282 9.48 13.26 -6.71
CA TYR A 282 8.42 13.41 -7.71
C TYR A 282 7.19 14.13 -7.16
N SER A 283 6.99 14.19 -5.83
CA SER A 283 5.80 14.80 -5.25
C SER A 283 5.71 16.26 -5.69
N SER A 284 4.62 16.61 -6.36
CA SER A 284 4.33 17.98 -6.78
C SER A 284 4.23 18.93 -5.58
N ARG A 285 4.61 20.18 -5.83
CA ARG A 285 4.83 21.21 -4.79
C ARG A 285 4.11 22.50 -5.17
N GLY A 286 3.58 23.18 -4.17
CA GLY A 286 3.08 24.53 -4.30
C GLY A 286 4.19 25.56 -4.58
N PRO A 287 3.85 26.85 -4.56
CA PRO A 287 2.49 27.37 -4.45
C PRO A 287 1.66 27.07 -5.70
N VAL A 288 0.33 27.04 -5.57
CA VAL A 288 -0.56 27.09 -6.73
C VAL A 288 -0.57 28.53 -7.26
N PRO A 289 -0.30 28.77 -8.56
CA PRO A 289 -0.29 30.13 -9.12
C PRO A 289 -1.64 30.84 -8.96
N GLY A 290 -1.62 32.14 -8.65
CA GLY A 290 -2.82 32.99 -8.64
C GLY A 290 -3.72 32.90 -7.40
N VAL A 291 -3.38 32.07 -6.41
CA VAL A 291 -4.17 31.91 -5.18
C VAL A 291 -3.33 32.13 -3.92
N ARG A 292 -3.99 32.41 -2.78
CA ARG A 292 -3.33 32.69 -1.49
C ARG A 292 -3.30 31.50 -0.52
N TYR A 293 -4.06 30.45 -0.78
CA TYR A 293 -4.02 29.23 0.03
C TYR A 293 -2.86 28.31 -0.38
N GLY A 294 -2.39 27.48 0.54
CA GLY A 294 -1.27 26.57 0.32
C GLY A 294 -1.73 25.18 -0.13
N LYS A 295 -0.91 24.54 -0.97
CA LYS A 295 -1.00 23.13 -1.37
C LYS A 295 0.41 22.52 -1.44
N PRO A 296 0.59 21.20 -1.21
CA PRO A 296 -0.43 20.24 -0.77
C PRO A 296 -0.92 20.56 0.66
N ASP A 297 -2.03 19.93 1.10
CA ASP A 297 -2.52 20.11 2.48
C ASP A 297 -1.68 19.27 3.47
N LEU A 298 -1.25 18.09 3.05
CA LEU A 298 -0.44 17.15 3.82
C LEU A 298 0.21 16.11 2.90
N VAL A 299 1.02 15.21 3.45
CA VAL A 299 1.62 14.09 2.71
C VAL A 299 1.34 12.75 3.38
N ALA A 300 1.40 11.67 2.59
CA ALA A 300 1.30 10.29 3.05
C ALA A 300 2.31 9.40 2.30
N ILE A 301 2.36 8.11 2.66
CA ILE A 301 3.30 7.16 2.05
C ILE A 301 2.89 6.88 0.60
N GLY A 302 3.67 7.39 -0.34
CA GLY A 302 3.50 7.19 -1.78
C GLY A 302 4.51 6.22 -2.38
N GLY A 303 5.53 5.82 -1.63
CA GLY A 303 6.52 4.83 -2.07
C GLY A 303 7.82 5.43 -2.61
N GLY A 304 8.68 4.56 -3.15
CA GLY A 304 10.10 4.83 -3.41
C GLY A 304 10.40 6.03 -4.31
N VAL A 305 11.49 6.73 -3.99
CA VAL A 305 11.91 8.02 -4.57
C VAL A 305 12.91 7.92 -5.72
N THR A 306 13.16 6.74 -6.28
CA THR A 306 14.00 6.62 -7.48
C THR A 306 13.22 5.94 -8.60
N GLN A 307 13.58 6.25 -9.85
CA GLN A 307 12.95 5.62 -11.00
C GLN A 307 13.14 4.10 -10.92
N GLY A 308 12.03 3.35 -10.97
CA GLY A 308 12.04 1.89 -10.81
C GLY A 308 12.08 1.37 -9.36
N ALA A 309 12.20 2.25 -8.35
CA ALA A 309 12.15 1.84 -6.95
C ALA A 309 10.83 1.18 -6.57
N ALA A 310 9.74 1.41 -7.30
CA ALA A 310 8.46 0.76 -6.99
C ALA A 310 8.60 -0.76 -6.90
N CYS A 311 9.35 -1.40 -7.81
CA CYS A 311 9.53 -2.85 -7.82
C CYS A 311 10.42 -3.37 -6.68
N ALA A 312 11.33 -2.52 -6.18
CA ALA A 312 12.25 -2.91 -5.13
C ALA A 312 11.49 -3.18 -3.83
N TYR A 313 11.95 -4.22 -3.14
CA TYR A 313 11.53 -4.49 -1.78
C TYR A 313 12.09 -3.36 -0.89
N GLY A 314 11.25 -2.77 -0.06
CA GLY A 314 11.57 -1.63 0.81
C GLY A 314 10.79 -0.40 0.44
N THR A 315 10.51 -0.23 -0.84
CA THR A 315 10.33 1.11 -1.40
C THR A 315 8.93 1.33 -1.94
N GLY A 316 8.42 0.47 -2.83
CA GLY A 316 7.06 0.60 -3.36
C GLY A 316 5.96 0.31 -2.33
N VAL A 317 4.78 0.86 -2.56
CA VAL A 317 3.55 0.51 -1.85
C VAL A 317 2.94 -0.71 -2.54
N ALA A 318 2.92 -1.85 -1.86
CA ALA A 318 2.23 -3.03 -2.38
C ALA A 318 0.73 -2.90 -2.15
N SER A 319 -0.13 -3.28 -3.08
CA SER A 319 -1.58 -3.33 -2.88
C SER A 319 -2.20 -4.31 -3.87
N ALA A 320 -3.51 -4.51 -3.78
CA ALA A 320 -4.27 -5.42 -4.64
C ALA A 320 -3.92 -5.20 -6.11
N ARG A 321 -3.77 -6.29 -6.85
CA ARG A 321 -3.34 -6.27 -8.25
C ARG A 321 -4.46 -6.77 -9.14
N ALA A 322 -4.83 -5.97 -10.13
CA ALA A 322 -5.75 -6.40 -11.17
C ALA A 322 -5.11 -7.47 -12.07
N GLN A 323 -5.95 -8.28 -12.71
CA GLN A 323 -5.52 -9.24 -13.73
C GLN A 323 -4.73 -8.60 -14.88
N ALA A 324 -4.99 -7.33 -15.22
CA ALA A 324 -4.23 -6.58 -16.23
C ALA A 324 -2.73 -6.51 -15.93
N LEU A 325 -2.36 -6.56 -14.65
CA LEU A 325 -0.97 -6.52 -14.17
C LEU A 325 -0.42 -7.93 -13.86
N ALA A 326 -1.01 -8.99 -14.45
CA ALA A 326 -0.62 -10.39 -14.22
C ALA A 326 0.89 -10.66 -14.41
N LYS A 327 1.53 -9.94 -15.34
CA LYS A 327 2.95 -10.07 -15.72
C LYS A 327 3.81 -8.89 -15.30
N ASP A 328 3.29 -8.00 -14.46
CA ASP A 328 4.02 -6.81 -14.02
C ASP A 328 5.29 -7.22 -13.24
N PRO A 329 6.46 -6.63 -13.52
CA PRO A 329 7.71 -6.97 -12.85
C PRO A 329 7.72 -6.64 -11.35
N CYS A 330 6.87 -5.70 -10.92
CA CYS A 330 6.67 -5.34 -9.52
C CYS A 330 5.61 -6.22 -8.83
N ALA A 331 5.08 -7.26 -9.49
CA ALA A 331 4.08 -8.15 -8.92
C ALA A 331 4.62 -8.90 -7.70
N VAL A 332 3.73 -9.08 -6.73
CA VAL A 332 3.98 -9.78 -5.48
C VAL A 332 2.91 -10.84 -5.30
N ALA A 333 3.34 -12.08 -5.05
CA ALA A 333 2.42 -13.19 -4.86
C ALA A 333 1.53 -12.97 -3.61
N PRO A 334 0.28 -13.48 -3.62
CA PRO A 334 -0.38 -14.15 -4.75
C PRO A 334 -0.99 -13.18 -5.78
N GLN A 335 -1.59 -12.07 -5.36
CA GLN A 335 -2.33 -11.14 -6.23
C GLN A 335 -2.08 -9.67 -5.86
N TYR A 336 -0.84 -9.30 -5.60
CA TYR A 336 -0.46 -7.93 -5.21
C TYR A 336 0.58 -7.35 -6.16
N VAL A 337 0.75 -6.03 -6.20
CA VAL A 337 1.75 -5.33 -7.02
C VAL A 337 2.25 -4.11 -6.28
N ARG A 338 3.53 -3.79 -6.43
CA ARG A 338 4.10 -2.56 -5.87
C ARG A 338 4.04 -1.41 -6.87
N MET A 339 3.57 -0.26 -6.40
CA MET A 339 3.55 0.99 -7.17
C MET A 339 4.10 2.14 -6.32
N SER A 340 4.51 3.23 -6.99
CA SER A 340 4.92 4.47 -6.33
C SER A 340 4.21 5.66 -6.98
N GLY A 341 3.85 6.67 -6.18
CA GLY A 341 3.27 7.92 -6.64
C GLY A 341 2.39 8.61 -5.59
N THR A 342 2.03 9.87 -5.83
CA THR A 342 0.97 10.54 -5.05
C THR A 342 -0.37 9.81 -5.13
N SER A 343 -0.58 9.05 -6.21
CA SER A 343 -1.72 8.16 -6.38
C SER A 343 -1.80 7.03 -5.35
N MET A 344 -0.69 6.63 -4.74
CA MET A 344 -0.63 5.65 -3.65
C MET A 344 -0.70 6.35 -2.28
N ALA A 345 -0.20 7.58 -2.17
CA ALA A 345 -0.31 8.37 -0.95
C ALA A 345 -1.77 8.77 -0.64
N THR A 346 -2.50 9.24 -1.67
CA THR A 346 -3.89 9.72 -1.56
C THR A 346 -4.84 8.69 -0.92
N PRO A 347 -4.88 7.41 -1.36
CA PRO A 347 -5.80 6.43 -0.77
C PRO A 347 -5.48 6.06 0.67
N HIS A 348 -4.23 6.25 1.15
CA HIS A 348 -3.97 6.13 2.59
C HIS A 348 -4.75 7.18 3.37
N VAL A 349 -4.74 8.44 2.91
CA VAL A 349 -5.47 9.55 3.54
C VAL A 349 -6.98 9.34 3.42
N THR A 350 -7.45 8.90 2.25
CA THR A 350 -8.85 8.53 2.02
C THR A 350 -9.33 7.50 3.04
N GLY A 351 -8.54 6.46 3.29
CA GLY A 351 -8.85 5.46 4.30
C GLY A 351 -8.85 6.04 5.72
N VAL A 352 -7.87 6.88 6.08
CA VAL A 352 -7.87 7.54 7.40
C VAL A 352 -9.11 8.42 7.58
N CYS A 353 -9.54 9.15 6.54
CA CYS A 353 -10.80 9.89 6.56
C CYS A 353 -11.99 8.98 6.88
N ALA A 354 -12.07 7.80 6.27
CA ALA A 354 -13.14 6.84 6.55
C ALA A 354 -13.09 6.33 8.00
N LEU A 355 -11.91 6.00 8.54
CA LEU A 355 -11.76 5.61 9.95
C LEU A 355 -12.22 6.73 10.90
N LEU A 356 -11.81 7.96 10.62
CA LEU A 356 -12.14 9.12 11.45
C LEU A 356 -13.63 9.48 11.36
N LEU A 357 -14.26 9.35 10.19
CA LEU A 357 -15.70 9.52 10.04
C LEU A 357 -16.49 8.47 10.83
N GLN A 358 -16.06 7.19 10.80
CA GLN A 358 -16.67 6.16 11.63
C GLN A 358 -16.54 6.48 13.13
N ALA A 359 -15.41 7.09 13.53
CA ALA A 359 -15.18 7.55 14.90
C ALA A 359 -16.05 8.73 15.34
N ILE A 360 -16.66 9.46 14.40
CA ILE A 360 -17.70 10.44 14.69
C ILE A 360 -19.05 9.70 14.78
N SER A 361 -19.11 8.73 15.68
CA SER A 361 -20.39 8.15 16.08
C SER A 361 -20.99 9.07 17.14
N ASP A 362 -22.15 9.64 16.82
CA ASP A 362 -23.12 10.19 17.77
C ASP A 362 -22.92 11.68 18.15
N ASP A 363 -23.06 12.56 17.16
CA ASP A 363 -23.63 13.89 17.42
C ASP A 363 -24.61 14.26 16.30
N ARG A 364 -25.64 15.05 16.61
CA ARG A 364 -26.67 15.51 15.65
C ARG A 364 -26.13 16.49 14.60
N ALA A 365 -24.80 16.60 14.44
CA ALA A 365 -24.20 17.56 13.53
C ALA A 365 -24.34 17.10 12.07
N SER A 366 -24.32 18.07 11.16
CA SER A 366 -24.43 17.81 9.72
C SER A 366 -23.21 17.07 9.17
N VAL A 367 -23.41 16.37 8.05
CA VAL A 367 -22.36 15.69 7.29
C VAL A 367 -21.17 16.62 6.99
N ALA A 368 -21.43 17.87 6.58
CA ALA A 368 -20.41 18.88 6.32
C ALA A 368 -19.60 19.26 7.58
N THR A 369 -20.26 19.26 8.75
CA THR A 369 -19.59 19.52 10.03
C THR A 369 -18.64 18.38 10.38
N HIS A 370 -19.05 17.13 10.18
CA HIS A 370 -18.17 15.96 10.38
C HIS A 370 -16.96 16.03 9.46
N SER A 371 -17.18 16.31 8.18
CA SER A 371 -16.11 16.40 7.18
C SER A 371 -15.12 17.51 7.49
N THR A 372 -15.60 18.67 7.95
CA THR A 372 -14.76 19.77 8.41
C THR A 372 -13.94 19.38 9.65
N ARG A 373 -14.52 18.65 10.59
CA ARG A 373 -13.82 18.16 11.79
C ARG A 373 -12.73 17.16 11.44
N VAL A 374 -12.99 16.22 10.55
CA VAL A 374 -12.00 15.24 10.05
C VAL A 374 -10.87 15.96 9.33
N ARG A 375 -11.19 16.84 8.37
CA ARG A 375 -10.18 17.64 7.63
C ARG A 375 -9.29 18.43 8.57
N ARG A 376 -9.89 19.11 9.55
CA ARG A 376 -9.15 19.86 10.56
C ARG A 376 -8.25 18.95 11.40
N ALA A 377 -8.78 17.85 11.93
CA ALA A 377 -8.03 16.92 12.76
C ALA A 377 -6.80 16.38 12.01
N LEU A 378 -6.96 15.95 10.75
CA LEU A 378 -5.87 15.48 9.91
C LEU A 378 -4.77 16.53 9.72
N ILE A 379 -5.14 17.75 9.31
CA ILE A 379 -4.19 18.81 9.01
C ILE A 379 -3.48 19.28 10.29
N SER A 380 -4.21 19.49 11.40
CA SER A 380 -3.60 20.00 12.64
C SER A 380 -2.85 18.95 13.46
N SER A 381 -2.98 17.67 13.14
CA SER A 381 -2.28 16.59 13.83
C SER A 381 -1.08 16.02 13.06
N ALA A 382 -0.92 16.41 11.80
CA ALA A 382 0.16 15.95 10.93
C ALA A 382 1.54 16.17 11.59
N ARG A 383 2.46 15.24 11.35
CA ARG A 383 3.84 15.32 11.83
C ARG A 383 4.65 16.20 10.89
N THR A 384 5.17 17.29 11.42
CA THR A 384 6.09 18.17 10.67
C THR A 384 7.28 17.38 10.14
N MET A 385 7.59 17.55 8.85
CA MET A 385 8.76 16.97 8.21
C MET A 385 9.91 17.96 8.21
N ARG A 386 10.97 17.65 8.96
CA ARG A 386 12.15 18.54 9.11
C ARG A 386 12.81 18.79 7.75
N GLY A 387 13.29 20.00 7.53
CA GLY A 387 13.97 20.38 6.29
C GLY A 387 13.04 20.57 5.08
N THR A 388 11.72 20.59 5.28
CA THR A 388 10.74 20.85 4.22
C THR A 388 9.94 22.12 4.50
N THR A 389 9.42 22.73 3.45
CA THR A 389 8.54 23.90 3.51
C THR A 389 7.07 23.51 3.44
N LYS A 390 6.17 24.44 3.81
CA LYS A 390 4.71 24.22 3.67
C LYS A 390 4.27 24.03 2.22
N SER A 391 4.96 24.65 1.26
CA SER A 391 4.70 24.44 -0.16
C SER A 391 5.10 23.04 -0.64
N GLU A 392 5.94 22.34 0.11
CA GLU A 392 6.39 20.98 -0.21
C GLU A 392 5.55 19.91 0.47
N THR A 393 5.25 20.08 1.76
CA THR A 393 4.61 19.04 2.58
C THR A 393 3.28 19.44 3.21
N GLY A 394 2.82 20.67 3.01
CA GLY A 394 1.65 21.20 3.68
C GLY A 394 1.84 21.24 5.19
N ALA A 395 0.97 20.55 5.92
CA ALA A 395 1.09 20.36 7.37
C ALA A 395 2.08 19.25 7.76
N GLY A 396 2.57 18.45 6.82
CA GLY A 396 3.49 17.34 7.05
C GLY A 396 2.85 15.97 6.84
N LEU A 397 3.48 14.93 7.41
CA LEU A 397 3.10 13.54 7.23
C LEU A 397 1.87 13.18 8.08
N VAL A 398 0.90 12.50 7.48
CA VAL A 398 -0.32 12.05 8.17
C VAL A 398 -0.01 11.19 9.39
N ASP A 399 -0.78 11.39 10.44
CA ASP A 399 -0.72 10.61 11.68
C ASP A 399 -2.14 10.33 12.17
N ALA A 400 -2.63 9.12 11.86
CA ALA A 400 -4.00 8.71 12.11
C ALA A 400 -4.34 8.68 13.60
N GLU A 401 -3.39 8.27 14.46
CA GLU A 401 -3.58 8.23 15.91
C GLU A 401 -3.73 9.64 16.49
N ARG A 402 -2.85 10.57 16.10
CA ARG A 402 -2.96 11.97 16.57
C ARG A 402 -4.23 12.64 16.06
N ALA A 403 -4.64 12.36 14.81
CA ALA A 403 -5.88 12.87 14.24
C ALA A 403 -7.10 12.34 15.02
N PHE A 404 -7.12 11.03 15.29
CA PHE A 404 -8.16 10.37 16.07
C PHE A 404 -8.25 10.92 17.50
N ALA A 405 -7.10 11.12 18.17
CA ALA A 405 -7.06 11.72 19.50
C ALA A 405 -7.62 13.15 19.51
N GLN A 406 -7.25 14.00 18.55
CA GLN A 406 -7.78 15.36 18.41
C GLN A 406 -9.30 15.37 18.16
N LEU A 407 -9.82 14.39 17.43
CA LEU A 407 -11.23 14.28 17.13
C LEU A 407 -12.07 13.96 18.39
N ARG A 408 -11.49 13.21 19.34
CA ARG A 408 -12.16 12.77 20.58
C ARG A 408 -12.08 13.77 21.74
N THR A 409 -11.02 14.56 21.84
CA THR A 409 -10.82 15.49 22.98
C THR A 409 -11.88 16.59 23.06
N LYS A 410 -12.52 16.97 21.94
CA LYS A 410 -13.60 17.98 21.94
C LYS A 410 -14.93 17.51 22.54
N ARG A 411 -15.10 16.21 22.84
CA ARG A 411 -16.30 15.69 23.53
C ARG A 411 -16.28 15.89 25.05
N ARG A 412 -15.12 16.19 25.65
CA ARG A 412 -14.96 16.27 27.12
C ARG A 412 -15.19 17.66 27.74
N VAL A 413 -15.43 18.70 26.95
CA VAL A 413 -15.58 20.09 27.45
C VAL A 413 -17.06 20.51 27.60
N ALA A 414 -18.00 19.58 27.43
CA ALA A 414 -19.44 19.85 27.53
C ALA A 414 -20.14 18.86 28.49
N ALA A 415 -19.57 18.68 29.68
CA ALA A 415 -20.20 17.97 30.80
C ALA A 415 -20.26 18.89 32.01
#